data_AF-A0A9P4H8B0-F1
#
_entry.id   AF-A0A9P4H8B0-F1
#
_cell.length_a   1.000
_cell.length_b   1.000
_cell.length_c   1.000
_cell.angle_alpha   90.00
_cell.angle_beta   90.00
_cell.angle_gamma   90.00
#
_symmetry.space_group_name_H-M   'P 1'
#
loop_
_entity.id
_entity.type
_entity.pdbx_description
1 polymer ?
#
loop_
_entity_poly.entity_id
_entity_poly.type
_entity_poly.pdbx_seq_one_letter_code
_entity_poly.pdbx_strand_id
1 'polypeptide(L)'
;MEPPAPGSYWQVSPPINYSDPIFAGWPQLKVDVEALVYNGTQVGRTYSHHPELYHDGKRVFLMYSTSPLDEDATGQESWLSISTDGGSTWSPGYSILPAALLPNQTSAANYSYWCDNRIWQRALHPAAWVPIDKETLYAVSQTTLRYCWGDDAKGTKAAGRIARIIDKQGRPVGDPCWTSQNEWSEVVRFNETVYGKYGMQFCKHAKQIEAYLKEPAKVPAWASWLYETKLYAADDTHDMQEPTHSIWFGSESGGYWERFWRDISGSNILSNAVWVEHTTSRQGKDWYPHTEQQHGNQILQTNIPDVGSKQHLGTLPNGDRFLVHNPRNNTERYRQPLTIATSRGPDRSYKGIGVLRTNASKIIAPDTRGLKRLMFSYPTAIMVEGKLVVSYSENKENIWVSIVDPKNLL
;
A
#
# COMPACT_ATOMS: atom_id res chain seq x y z
N MET A 1 15.26 -1.48 -26.24
CA MET A 1 13.81 -1.68 -26.12
C MET A 1 13.23 -0.40 -25.58
N GLU A 2 12.29 0.20 -26.29
CA GLU A 2 11.67 1.45 -25.86
C GLU A 2 10.44 1.17 -24.99
N PRO A 3 10.14 2.02 -24.00
CA PRO A 3 8.89 1.93 -23.26
C PRO A 3 7.67 2.15 -24.17
N PRO A 4 6.53 1.51 -23.89
CA PRO A 4 5.31 1.73 -24.67
C PRO A 4 4.80 3.16 -24.45
N ALA A 5 4.11 3.69 -25.46
CA ALA A 5 3.46 4.99 -25.33
C ALA A 5 2.42 4.96 -24.18
N PRO A 6 2.33 6.01 -23.34
CA PRO A 6 1.38 6.04 -22.21
C PRO A 6 -0.08 5.76 -22.61
N GLY A 7 -0.49 6.18 -23.81
CA GLY A 7 -1.84 5.93 -24.35
C GLY A 7 -2.10 4.52 -24.87
N SER A 8 -1.15 3.58 -24.80
CA SER A 8 -1.27 2.24 -25.37
C SER A 8 -1.40 1.11 -24.34
N TYR A 9 -1.33 1.42 -23.04
CA TYR A 9 -1.35 0.41 -21.98
C TYR A 9 -2.67 -0.33 -21.88
N TRP A 10 -3.79 0.38 -21.96
CA TRP A 10 -5.12 -0.21 -21.77
C TRP A 10 -5.76 -0.55 -23.11
N GLN A 11 -5.82 -1.84 -23.43
CA GLN A 11 -6.45 -2.40 -24.63
C GLN A 11 -7.42 -3.53 -24.27
N VAL A 12 -8.01 -3.43 -23.08
CA VAL A 12 -8.92 -4.42 -22.51
C VAL A 12 -10.17 -4.55 -23.36
N SER A 13 -10.57 -5.80 -23.63
CA SER A 13 -11.80 -6.14 -24.35
C SER A 13 -12.60 -7.20 -23.57
N PRO A 14 -13.93 -7.03 -23.38
CA PRO A 14 -14.73 -5.88 -23.82
C PRO A 14 -14.34 -4.58 -23.09
N PRO A 15 -14.61 -3.40 -23.67
CA PRO A 15 -14.40 -2.14 -22.99
C PRO A 15 -15.29 -2.06 -21.75
N ILE A 16 -14.91 -1.17 -20.82
CA ILE A 16 -15.64 -0.97 -19.57
C ILE A 16 -17.12 -0.61 -19.83
N ASN A 17 -18.04 -1.31 -19.18
CA ASN A 17 -19.47 -1.02 -19.22
C ASN A 17 -19.89 -0.23 -17.97
N TYR A 18 -19.99 1.10 -18.10
CA TYR A 18 -20.36 1.98 -16.98
C TYR A 18 -21.79 1.76 -16.46
N SER A 19 -22.68 1.17 -17.27
CA SER A 19 -24.04 0.79 -16.87
C SER A 19 -24.08 -0.43 -15.96
N ASP A 20 -22.98 -1.18 -15.86
CA ASP A 20 -22.79 -2.26 -14.89
C ASP A 20 -21.84 -1.78 -13.78
N PRO A 21 -22.37 -1.19 -12.68
CA PRO A 21 -21.54 -0.65 -11.61
C PRO A 21 -20.88 -1.74 -10.73
N ILE A 22 -21.20 -3.02 -10.95
CA ILE A 22 -20.71 -4.11 -10.12
C ILE A 22 -19.52 -4.80 -10.79
N PHE A 23 -19.70 -5.25 -12.03
CA PHE A 23 -18.67 -6.01 -12.76
C PHE A 23 -18.04 -5.21 -13.90
N ALA A 24 -18.57 -4.03 -14.20
CA ALA A 24 -18.11 -3.19 -15.30
C ALA A 24 -18.12 -3.91 -16.67
N GLY A 25 -19.00 -4.90 -16.85
CA GLY A 25 -19.11 -5.71 -18.07
C GLY A 25 -18.08 -6.82 -18.21
N TRP A 26 -17.27 -7.09 -17.18
CA TRP A 26 -16.22 -8.12 -17.20
C TRP A 26 -16.63 -9.38 -16.43
N PRO A 27 -16.11 -10.55 -16.81
CA PRO A 27 -16.40 -11.78 -16.08
C PRO A 27 -15.73 -11.80 -14.70
N GLN A 28 -16.40 -12.42 -13.72
CA GLN A 28 -15.80 -12.78 -12.45
C GLN A 28 -14.74 -13.88 -12.65
N LEU A 29 -13.55 -13.69 -12.06
CA LEU A 29 -12.50 -14.69 -12.05
C LEU A 29 -12.90 -15.88 -11.19
N LYS A 30 -12.41 -17.07 -11.54
CA LYS A 30 -12.44 -18.22 -10.63
C LYS A 30 -11.46 -17.97 -9.49
N VAL A 31 -12.01 -17.71 -8.30
CA VAL A 31 -11.27 -17.53 -7.05
C VAL A 31 -11.29 -18.85 -6.29
N ASP A 32 -10.10 -19.37 -5.94
CA ASP A 32 -9.94 -20.63 -5.22
C ASP A 32 -10.25 -20.45 -3.73
N VAL A 33 -9.89 -19.31 -3.14
CA VAL A 33 -10.17 -18.96 -1.74
C VAL A 33 -10.52 -17.48 -1.58
N GLU A 34 -11.50 -17.18 -0.75
CA GLU A 34 -11.77 -15.83 -0.21
C GLU A 34 -11.77 -15.89 1.32
N ALA A 35 -10.70 -15.41 1.96
CA ALA A 35 -10.50 -15.47 3.40
C ALA A 35 -10.65 -14.09 4.04
N LEU A 36 -11.58 -13.96 5.00
CA LEU A 36 -11.64 -12.81 5.90
C LEU A 36 -10.53 -12.97 6.94
N VAL A 37 -9.47 -12.16 6.82
CA VAL A 37 -8.33 -12.23 7.74
C VAL A 37 -8.59 -11.43 9.01
N TYR A 38 -9.27 -10.30 8.86
CA TYR A 38 -9.54 -9.39 9.96
C TYR A 38 -10.92 -8.74 9.82
N ASN A 39 -11.74 -8.85 10.87
CA ASN A 39 -13.04 -8.21 10.99
C ASN A 39 -12.96 -7.04 11.98
N GLY A 40 -12.96 -5.81 11.49
CA GLY A 40 -12.75 -4.63 12.34
C GLY A 40 -13.85 -4.40 13.35
N THR A 41 -15.11 -4.65 12.97
CA THR A 41 -16.26 -4.52 13.87
C THR A 41 -16.20 -5.56 15.00
N GLN A 42 -15.84 -6.81 14.70
CA GLN A 42 -15.73 -7.86 15.71
C GLN A 42 -14.61 -7.59 16.74
N VAL A 43 -13.51 -6.98 16.31
CA VAL A 43 -12.35 -6.65 17.17
C VAL A 43 -12.52 -5.30 17.89
N GLY A 44 -13.55 -4.52 17.55
CA GLY A 44 -13.76 -3.18 18.11
C GLY A 44 -12.73 -2.15 17.63
N ARG A 45 -12.15 -2.38 16.45
CA ARG A 45 -11.17 -1.51 15.80
C ARG A 45 -11.52 -1.40 14.32
N THR A 46 -12.34 -0.42 14.02
CA THR A 46 -13.13 -0.36 12.78
C THR A 46 -12.44 0.37 11.63
N TYR A 47 -11.19 0.79 11.81
CA TYR A 47 -10.31 1.15 10.70
C TYR A 47 -9.27 0.06 10.51
N SER A 48 -9.16 -0.46 9.29
CA SER A 48 -8.12 -1.40 8.87
C SER A 48 -7.73 -1.20 7.41
N HIS A 49 -6.44 -1.07 7.14
CA HIS A 49 -5.95 -0.75 5.81
C HIS A 49 -4.48 -1.14 5.63
N HIS A 50 -3.88 -0.74 4.50
CA HIS A 50 -2.45 -0.88 4.21
C HIS A 50 -1.93 -2.34 4.32
N PRO A 51 -2.56 -3.33 3.66
CA PRO A 51 -2.11 -4.70 3.76
C PRO A 51 -0.83 -4.95 2.94
N GLU A 52 0.16 -5.60 3.51
CA GLU A 52 1.43 -5.94 2.85
C GLU A 52 1.79 -7.41 3.11
N LEU A 53 1.98 -8.15 2.02
CA LEU A 53 2.24 -9.60 2.02
C LEU A 53 3.72 -9.94 1.91
N TYR A 54 4.13 -11.02 2.56
CA TYR A 54 5.43 -11.65 2.38
C TYR A 54 5.32 -13.16 2.52
N HIS A 55 6.16 -13.91 1.78
CA HIS A 55 6.22 -15.36 1.86
C HIS A 55 7.68 -15.80 2.02
N ASP A 56 7.97 -16.55 3.07
CA ASP A 56 9.32 -17.05 3.37
C ASP A 56 9.62 -18.43 2.75
N GLY A 57 8.70 -18.96 1.95
CA GLY A 57 8.74 -20.33 1.42
C GLY A 57 7.99 -21.37 2.25
N LYS A 58 7.48 -21.00 3.43
CA LYS A 58 6.69 -21.88 4.32
C LYS A 58 5.43 -21.22 4.86
N ARG A 59 5.49 -19.93 5.15
CA ARG A 59 4.43 -19.14 5.77
C ARG A 59 4.18 -17.88 4.98
N VAL A 60 2.92 -17.51 4.89
CA VAL A 60 2.51 -16.21 4.39
C VAL A 60 2.30 -15.28 5.58
N PHE A 61 2.98 -14.14 5.57
CA PHE A 61 2.86 -13.08 6.55
C PHE A 61 2.04 -11.96 5.93
N LEU A 62 1.05 -11.47 6.66
CA LEU A 62 0.25 -10.33 6.27
C LEU A 62 0.29 -9.29 7.39
N MET A 63 1.00 -8.19 7.14
CA MET A 63 0.91 -7.03 8.02
C MET A 63 -0.11 -6.04 7.48
N TYR A 64 -0.80 -5.34 8.36
CA TYR A 64 -1.79 -4.33 8.03
C TYR A 64 -1.92 -3.33 9.17
N SER A 65 -2.38 -2.13 8.88
CA SER A 65 -2.67 -1.15 9.92
C SER A 65 -4.08 -1.32 10.45
N THR A 66 -4.29 -1.10 11.74
CA THR A 66 -5.65 -0.95 12.29
C THR A 66 -5.68 0.09 13.39
N SER A 67 -6.79 0.84 13.50
CA SER A 67 -7.07 1.82 14.56
C SER A 67 -8.47 1.59 15.14
N PRO A 68 -8.77 2.11 16.35
CA PRO A 68 -10.11 2.01 16.93
C PRO A 68 -11.23 2.48 16.00
N LEU A 69 -11.01 3.59 15.27
CA LEU A 69 -12.07 4.25 14.52
C LEU A 69 -11.60 4.91 13.22
N ASP A 70 -10.58 5.77 13.31
CA ASP A 70 -10.22 6.71 12.24
C ASP A 70 -8.87 6.39 11.57
N GLU A 71 -8.79 6.73 10.29
CA GLU A 71 -7.55 6.76 9.52
C GLU A 71 -6.58 7.83 10.05
N ASP A 72 -5.29 7.48 10.12
CA ASP A 72 -4.16 8.32 10.55
C ASP A 72 -4.26 8.88 11.98
N ALA A 73 -5.13 8.30 12.82
CA ALA A 73 -5.30 8.74 14.21
C ALA A 73 -4.32 8.08 15.18
N THR A 74 -3.98 8.77 16.27
CA THR A 74 -3.25 8.13 17.38
C THR A 74 -4.06 6.96 17.91
N GLY A 75 -3.45 5.78 17.92
CA GLY A 75 -4.14 4.51 18.14
C GLY A 75 -4.06 3.57 16.95
N GLN A 76 -3.64 4.07 15.77
CA GLN A 76 -3.33 3.23 14.63
C GLN A 76 -1.98 2.50 14.83
N GLU A 77 -2.03 1.18 14.70
CA GLU A 77 -0.93 0.25 14.96
C GLU A 77 -0.59 -0.54 13.69
N SER A 78 0.56 -1.21 13.67
CA SER A 78 0.82 -2.28 12.70
C SER A 78 0.58 -3.63 13.33
N TRP A 79 -0.30 -4.41 12.70
CA TRP A 79 -0.72 -5.74 13.12
C TRP A 79 -0.22 -6.80 12.15
N LEU A 80 -0.14 -8.03 12.61
CA LEU A 80 0.31 -9.19 11.86
C LEU A 80 -0.66 -10.36 12.01
N SER A 81 -1.04 -10.95 10.87
CA SER A 81 -1.64 -12.28 10.79
C SER A 81 -0.74 -13.19 9.95
N ILE A 82 -0.75 -14.49 10.24
CA ILE A 82 0.06 -15.49 9.53
C ILE A 82 -0.81 -16.63 8.98
N SER A 83 -0.38 -17.18 7.86
CA SER A 83 -0.94 -18.38 7.26
C SER A 83 0.14 -19.44 7.07
N THR A 84 -0.22 -20.70 7.32
CA THR A 84 0.65 -21.88 7.14
C THR A 84 0.18 -22.81 6.02
N ASP A 85 -0.83 -22.41 5.25
CA ASP A 85 -1.49 -23.21 4.21
C ASP A 85 -1.68 -22.41 2.90
N GLY A 86 -0.66 -21.61 2.56
CA GLY A 86 -0.61 -20.86 1.31
C GLY A 86 -1.50 -19.61 1.27
N GLY A 87 -2.00 -19.15 2.43
CA GLY A 87 -2.91 -18.00 2.54
C GLY A 87 -4.40 -18.38 2.65
N SER A 88 -4.71 -19.67 2.80
CA SER A 88 -6.10 -20.15 2.80
C SER A 88 -6.79 -19.91 4.13
N THR A 89 -6.07 -20.11 5.24
CA THR A 89 -6.50 -19.81 6.60
C THR A 89 -5.47 -18.93 7.31
N TRP A 90 -5.93 -18.16 8.29
CA TRP A 90 -5.13 -17.13 8.96
C TRP A 90 -5.26 -17.19 10.48
N SER A 91 -4.16 -16.91 11.17
CA SER A 91 -4.17 -16.69 12.61
C SER A 91 -4.95 -15.42 12.96
N PRO A 92 -5.47 -15.31 14.20
CA PRO A 92 -5.87 -14.03 14.74
C PRO A 92 -4.74 -13.01 14.61
N GLY A 93 -5.10 -11.79 14.21
CA GLY A 93 -4.15 -10.70 14.11
C GLY A 93 -3.77 -10.17 15.49
N TYR A 94 -2.55 -9.64 15.61
CA TYR A 94 -2.10 -9.00 16.84
C TYR A 94 -1.09 -7.89 16.54
N SER A 95 -0.92 -6.96 17.49
CA SER A 95 -0.04 -5.80 17.33
C SER A 95 1.44 -6.18 17.35
N ILE A 96 2.17 -5.79 16.31
CA ILE A 96 3.64 -5.90 16.24
C ILE A 96 4.34 -4.56 16.47
N LEU A 97 3.67 -3.44 16.16
CA LEU A 97 4.12 -2.09 16.47
C LEU A 97 2.96 -1.32 17.12
N PRO A 98 2.97 -1.12 18.45
CA PRO A 98 1.84 -0.60 19.21
C PRO A 98 1.63 0.91 19.04
N ALA A 99 0.51 1.43 19.55
CA ALA A 99 0.15 2.82 19.40
C ALA A 99 1.16 3.76 20.10
N ALA A 100 1.53 4.84 19.42
CA ALA A 100 2.46 5.86 19.93
C ALA A 100 1.77 6.84 20.90
N LEU A 101 1.23 6.33 22.01
CA LEU A 101 0.59 7.13 23.06
C LEU A 101 1.65 7.78 23.97
N LEU A 102 1.47 9.06 24.29
CA LEU A 102 2.26 9.78 25.31
C LEU A 102 1.94 9.30 26.73
N PRO A 103 2.77 9.59 27.75
CA PRO A 103 2.55 9.09 29.11
C PRO A 103 1.25 9.57 29.74
N ASN A 104 0.77 10.75 29.33
CA ASN A 104 -0.50 11.32 29.77
C ASN A 104 -1.71 10.87 28.92
N GLN A 105 -1.50 10.00 27.91
CA GLN A 105 -2.55 9.45 27.05
C GLN A 105 -2.78 7.98 27.42
N THR A 106 -3.73 7.74 28.33
CA THR A 106 -4.02 6.40 28.84
C THR A 106 -4.84 5.54 27.87
N SER A 107 -5.47 6.14 26.87
CA SER A 107 -6.20 5.46 25.80
C SER A 107 -6.09 6.21 24.46
N ALA A 108 -6.30 5.48 23.37
CA ALA A 108 -6.52 6.09 22.07
C ALA A 108 -7.88 6.82 22.03
N ALA A 109 -7.93 7.90 21.25
CA ALA A 109 -9.14 8.67 21.00
C ALA A 109 -9.37 8.79 19.50
N ASN A 110 -10.56 9.25 19.10
CA ASN A 110 -10.89 9.49 17.70
C ASN A 110 -10.15 10.71 17.14
N TYR A 111 -10.16 10.85 15.82
CA TYR A 111 -9.47 11.93 15.12
C TYR A 111 -9.94 13.33 15.58
N SER A 112 -11.25 13.54 15.72
CA SER A 112 -11.82 14.82 16.18
C SER A 112 -11.26 15.25 17.53
N TYR A 113 -11.19 14.35 18.52
CA TYR A 113 -10.63 14.66 19.83
C TYR A 113 -9.19 15.20 19.72
N TRP A 114 -8.34 14.55 18.93
CA TRP A 114 -6.95 14.98 18.76
C TRP A 114 -6.87 16.36 18.07
N CYS A 115 -7.71 16.60 17.07
CA CYS A 115 -7.79 17.90 16.39
C CYS A 115 -8.25 19.02 17.32
N ASP A 116 -9.36 18.80 18.04
CA ASP A 116 -9.97 19.79 18.93
C ASP A 116 -9.00 20.21 20.05
N ASN A 117 -8.13 19.30 20.48
CA ASN A 117 -7.12 19.55 21.50
C ASN A 117 -5.76 19.96 20.93
N ARG A 118 -5.65 20.16 19.62
CA ARG A 118 -4.42 20.53 18.91
C ARG A 118 -3.24 19.58 19.17
N ILE A 119 -3.52 18.28 19.24
CA ILE A 119 -2.54 17.24 19.49
C ILE A 119 -2.14 16.60 18.17
N TRP A 120 -0.82 16.45 17.95
CA TRP A 120 -0.30 15.65 16.85
C TRP A 120 -0.76 14.21 16.93
N GLN A 121 -1.29 13.71 15.83
CA GLN A 121 -1.70 12.33 15.69
C GLN A 121 -0.54 11.50 15.17
N ARG A 122 -0.28 10.36 15.81
CA ARG A 122 0.84 9.47 15.52
C ARG A 122 0.32 8.10 15.10
N ALA A 123 0.35 7.83 13.81
CA ALA A 123 -0.11 6.60 13.20
C ALA A 123 1.05 5.82 12.55
N LEU A 124 0.82 4.54 12.28
CA LEU A 124 1.78 3.63 11.65
C LEU A 124 1.17 2.98 10.41
N HIS A 125 1.90 3.05 9.30
CA HIS A 125 1.50 2.52 8.01
C HIS A 125 2.50 1.43 7.59
N PRO A 126 2.11 0.14 7.62
CA PRO A 126 2.96 -0.97 7.19
C PRO A 126 3.51 -0.75 5.78
N ALA A 127 4.82 -0.62 5.65
CA ALA A 127 5.43 -0.15 4.41
C ALA A 127 6.06 -1.28 3.59
N ALA A 128 6.80 -2.18 4.25
CA ALA A 128 7.50 -3.26 3.57
C ALA A 128 7.96 -4.37 4.53
N TRP A 129 8.23 -5.54 3.94
CA TRP A 129 8.97 -6.62 4.55
C TRP A 129 10.41 -6.63 4.04
N VAL A 130 11.38 -6.69 4.95
CA VAL A 130 12.81 -6.63 4.61
C VAL A 130 13.54 -7.86 5.15
N PRO A 131 13.81 -8.86 4.29
CA PRO A 131 14.67 -9.98 4.64
C PRO A 131 16.14 -9.52 4.62
N ILE A 132 16.85 -9.73 5.73
CA ILE A 132 18.28 -9.44 5.84
C ILE A 132 19.10 -10.69 5.49
N ASP A 133 18.66 -11.84 6.00
CA ASP A 133 19.23 -13.16 5.77
C ASP A 133 18.14 -14.23 5.98
N LYS A 134 18.53 -15.51 6.08
CA LYS A 134 17.58 -16.64 6.23
C LYS A 134 16.89 -16.69 7.60
N GLU A 135 17.39 -15.96 8.59
CA GLU A 135 16.89 -15.96 9.97
C GLU A 135 16.24 -14.63 10.37
N THR A 136 16.61 -13.53 9.70
CA THR A 136 16.24 -12.18 10.09
C THR A 136 15.31 -11.54 9.05
N LEU A 137 14.05 -11.34 9.45
CA LEU A 137 13.03 -10.63 8.71
C LEU A 137 12.57 -9.41 9.51
N TYR A 138 12.57 -8.22 8.90
CA TYR A 138 11.98 -7.03 9.50
C TYR A 138 10.59 -6.76 8.90
N ALA A 139 9.62 -6.52 9.77
CA ALA A 139 8.41 -5.77 9.42
C ALA A 139 8.71 -4.28 9.60
N VAL A 140 8.54 -3.48 8.56
CA VAL A 140 8.85 -2.04 8.55
C VAL A 140 7.57 -1.24 8.35
N SER A 141 7.34 -0.26 9.20
CA SER A 141 6.24 0.69 9.09
C SER A 141 6.75 2.12 8.99
N GLN A 142 6.10 2.88 8.12
CA GLN A 142 6.26 4.33 8.05
C GLN A 142 5.46 4.98 9.16
N THR A 143 6.05 5.96 9.84
CA THR A 143 5.28 6.85 10.72
C THR A 143 4.51 7.86 9.87
N THR A 144 3.24 8.03 10.20
CA THR A 144 2.35 9.02 9.59
C THR A 144 1.90 9.97 10.70
N LEU A 145 2.16 11.25 10.51
CA LEU A 145 1.84 12.30 11.45
C LEU A 145 0.75 13.17 10.88
N ARG A 146 -0.34 13.36 11.62
CA ARG A 146 -1.47 14.16 11.17
C ARG A 146 -1.74 15.29 12.14
N TYR A 147 -1.97 16.49 11.61
CA TYR A 147 -2.36 17.68 12.36
C TYR A 147 -3.54 18.37 11.66
N CYS A 148 -4.33 19.11 12.45
CA CYS A 148 -5.65 19.59 12.05
C CYS A 148 -6.14 20.68 13.01
N TRP A 149 -5.40 21.78 13.11
CA TRP A 149 -5.68 22.88 14.04
C TRP A 149 -6.55 24.00 13.45
N GLY A 150 -7.02 23.80 12.21
CA GLY A 150 -7.83 24.72 11.44
C GLY A 150 -7.75 24.37 9.94
N ASP A 151 -8.51 25.09 9.11
CA ASP A 151 -8.54 24.83 7.67
C ASP A 151 -7.20 25.09 6.97
N ASP A 152 -6.48 26.11 7.41
CA ASP A 152 -5.15 26.47 6.90
C ASP A 152 -4.01 25.78 7.68
N ALA A 153 -4.34 25.07 8.76
CA ALA A 153 -3.38 24.45 9.68
C ALA A 153 -3.65 22.94 9.80
N LYS A 154 -3.76 22.26 8.66
CA LYS A 154 -3.93 20.81 8.57
C LYS A 154 -3.00 20.21 7.53
N GLY A 155 -2.52 18.99 7.77
CA GLY A 155 -1.61 18.33 6.85
C GLY A 155 -1.08 17.03 7.38
N THR A 156 -0.24 16.37 6.56
CA THR A 156 0.48 15.16 6.91
C THR A 156 1.97 15.47 6.97
N LYS A 157 2.68 14.82 7.89
CA LYS A 157 4.14 14.78 8.01
C LYS A 157 4.56 13.34 8.35
N ALA A 158 5.85 13.10 8.53
CA ALA A 158 6.38 11.81 8.94
C ALA A 158 7.60 11.98 9.83
N ALA A 159 7.78 11.08 10.79
CA ALA A 159 8.94 11.06 11.69
C ALA A 159 10.08 10.13 11.24
N GLY A 160 9.91 9.39 10.14
CA GLY A 160 10.80 8.30 9.73
C GLY A 160 10.12 6.93 9.80
N ARG A 161 10.93 5.87 9.87
CA ARG A 161 10.45 4.48 9.82
C ARG A 161 10.87 3.69 11.05
N ILE A 162 9.94 2.90 11.55
CA ILE A 162 10.12 1.99 12.68
C ILE A 162 10.04 0.56 12.13
N ALA A 163 10.89 -0.32 12.64
CA ALA A 163 10.86 -1.72 12.28
C ALA A 163 10.90 -2.63 13.51
N ARG A 164 10.49 -3.88 13.30
CA ARG A 164 10.61 -4.94 14.29
C ARG A 164 10.98 -6.25 13.62
N ILE A 165 11.85 -7.02 14.26
CA ILE A 165 12.20 -8.36 13.77
C ILE A 165 10.98 -9.27 14.01
N ILE A 166 10.65 -10.07 13.01
CA ILE A 166 9.65 -11.13 13.07
C ILE A 166 10.38 -12.46 12.89
N ASP A 167 10.24 -13.37 13.85
CA ASP A 167 10.82 -14.71 13.73
C ASP A 167 10.09 -15.56 12.70
N LYS A 168 10.65 -16.74 12.40
CA LYS A 168 10.05 -17.66 11.43
C LYS A 168 8.64 -18.07 11.82
N GLN A 169 8.32 -18.17 13.12
CA GLN A 169 6.99 -18.51 13.62
C GLN A 169 6.01 -17.34 13.53
N GLY A 170 6.47 -16.18 13.04
CA GLY A 170 5.67 -14.98 12.92
C GLY A 170 5.43 -14.33 14.25
N ARG A 171 6.39 -14.36 15.18
CA ARG A 171 6.36 -13.65 16.48
C ARG A 171 7.35 -12.49 16.47
N PRO A 172 7.02 -11.34 17.09
CA PRO A 172 7.96 -10.24 17.23
C PRO A 172 9.13 -10.62 18.14
N VAL A 173 10.35 -10.29 17.71
CA VAL A 173 11.58 -10.51 18.47
C VAL A 173 12.15 -9.18 18.91
N GLY A 174 12.38 -9.07 20.23
CA GLY A 174 12.93 -7.87 20.84
C GLY A 174 12.03 -6.64 20.70
N ASP A 175 12.65 -5.51 20.97
CA ASP A 175 12.00 -4.20 20.95
C ASP A 175 11.98 -3.60 19.53
N PRO A 176 10.98 -2.75 19.21
CA PRO A 176 11.00 -1.95 18.00
C PRO A 176 12.25 -1.04 17.92
N CYS A 177 12.67 -0.71 16.71
CA CYS A 177 13.85 0.12 16.46
C CYS A 177 13.63 1.05 15.26
N TRP A 178 14.37 2.16 15.20
CA TRP A 178 14.33 3.08 14.07
C TRP A 178 15.16 2.56 12.89
N THR A 179 14.65 2.66 11.67
CA THR A 179 15.48 2.48 10.47
C THR A 179 15.90 3.83 9.90
N SER A 180 15.07 4.86 10.09
CA SER A 180 15.33 6.26 9.77
C SER A 180 14.55 7.18 10.71
N GLN A 181 15.08 8.38 10.95
CA GLN A 181 14.43 9.45 11.71
C GLN A 181 14.66 10.81 11.02
N ASN A 182 13.79 11.77 11.28
CA ASN A 182 13.97 13.19 10.94
C ASN A 182 13.53 14.08 12.13
N GLU A 183 13.49 15.40 11.95
CA GLU A 183 13.17 16.34 13.03
C GLU A 183 11.79 16.11 13.67
N TRP A 184 10.84 15.55 12.93
CA TRP A 184 9.48 15.32 13.44
C TRP A 184 9.44 14.26 14.53
N SER A 185 10.43 13.36 14.59
CA SER A 185 10.52 12.35 15.63
C SER A 185 10.60 12.96 17.03
N GLU A 186 11.32 14.08 17.17
CA GLU A 186 11.43 14.85 18.41
C GLU A 186 10.23 15.78 18.61
N VAL A 187 9.79 16.48 17.55
CA VAL A 187 8.66 17.43 17.62
C VAL A 187 7.39 16.77 18.17
N VAL A 188 7.10 15.54 17.74
CA VAL A 188 5.92 14.80 18.21
C VAL A 188 6.21 13.86 19.39
N ARG A 189 7.42 13.98 19.97
CA ARG A 189 7.85 13.34 21.22
C ARG A 189 7.75 11.82 21.20
N PHE A 190 8.19 11.17 20.12
CA PHE A 190 8.17 9.71 20.04
C PHE A 190 8.96 9.05 21.18
N ASN A 191 10.04 9.68 21.62
CA ASN A 191 10.86 9.27 22.77
C ASN A 191 10.11 9.23 24.11
N GLU A 192 8.94 9.86 24.20
CA GLU A 192 8.10 9.83 25.41
C GLU A 192 6.93 8.87 25.29
N THR A 193 6.71 8.27 24.13
CA THR A 193 5.61 7.32 23.94
C THR A 193 5.95 5.94 24.50
N VAL A 194 5.11 4.92 24.22
CA VAL A 194 5.50 3.51 24.43
C VAL A 194 6.86 3.17 23.80
N TYR A 195 7.24 3.86 22.72
CA TYR A 195 8.54 3.74 22.08
C TYR A 195 9.70 4.25 22.94
N GLY A 196 9.46 5.21 23.84
CA GLY A 196 10.41 5.58 24.90
C GLY A 196 10.69 4.44 25.87
N LYS A 197 9.67 3.66 26.21
CA LYS A 197 9.81 2.48 27.11
C LYS A 197 10.61 1.35 26.45
N TYR A 198 10.54 1.24 25.13
CA TYR A 198 11.38 0.36 24.33
C TYR A 198 12.82 0.87 24.17
N GLY A 199 13.13 2.09 24.64
CA GLY A 199 14.45 2.68 24.49
C GLY A 199 14.92 2.71 23.03
N MET A 200 14.02 2.98 22.08
CA MET A 200 14.25 2.69 20.65
C MET A 200 15.56 3.26 20.14
N GLN A 201 16.48 2.35 19.83
CA GLN A 201 17.71 2.63 19.13
C GLN A 201 17.50 2.48 17.62
N PHE A 202 18.51 2.83 16.83
CA PHE A 202 18.54 2.40 15.44
C PHE A 202 18.63 0.87 15.36
N CYS A 203 17.90 0.28 14.42
CA CYS A 203 18.00 -1.13 14.13
C CYS A 203 19.44 -1.47 13.77
N LYS A 204 19.92 -2.64 14.23
CA LYS A 204 21.24 -3.18 13.84
C LYS A 204 21.48 -3.11 12.33
N HIS A 205 20.43 -3.37 11.54
CA HIS A 205 20.47 -3.39 10.09
C HIS A 205 19.86 -2.14 9.43
N ALA A 206 19.73 -1.00 10.13
CA ALA A 206 19.06 0.19 9.63
C ALA A 206 19.55 0.63 8.22
N LYS A 207 20.87 0.71 8.01
CA LYS A 207 21.44 1.07 6.69
C LYS A 207 21.08 0.06 5.59
N GLN A 208 21.07 -1.23 5.90
CA GLN A 208 20.71 -2.28 4.94
C GLN A 208 19.22 -2.23 4.62
N ILE A 209 18.38 -1.96 5.63
CA ILE A 209 16.94 -1.78 5.44
C ILE A 209 16.67 -0.60 4.52
N GLU A 210 17.24 0.57 4.81
CA GLU A 210 17.04 1.77 3.98
C GLU A 210 17.62 1.62 2.57
N ALA A 211 18.73 0.87 2.40
CA ALA A 211 19.25 0.54 1.07
C ALA A 211 18.31 -0.39 0.29
N TYR A 212 17.79 -1.44 0.94
CA TYR A 212 16.83 -2.36 0.34
C TYR A 212 15.56 -1.63 -0.12
N LEU A 213 15.04 -0.70 0.69
CA LEU A 213 13.84 0.09 0.35
C LEU A 213 14.08 1.13 -0.76
N LYS A 214 15.32 1.35 -1.18
CA LYS A 214 15.66 2.19 -2.35
C LYS A 214 15.82 1.39 -3.64
N GLU A 215 15.91 0.06 -3.55
CA GLU A 215 15.96 -0.78 -4.75
C GLU A 215 14.66 -0.60 -5.56
N PRO A 216 14.73 -0.39 -6.89
CA PRO A 216 13.58 -0.17 -7.76
C PRO A 216 12.37 -1.08 -7.50
N ALA A 217 12.60 -2.38 -7.32
CA ALA A 217 11.55 -3.38 -7.12
C ALA A 217 10.97 -3.41 -5.69
N LYS A 218 11.55 -2.64 -4.76
CA LYS A 218 11.29 -2.72 -3.30
C LYS A 218 10.84 -1.40 -2.69
N VAL A 219 10.72 -0.36 -3.52
CA VAL A 219 10.25 0.96 -3.08
C VAL A 219 8.85 0.83 -2.47
N PRO A 220 8.65 1.24 -1.21
CA PRO A 220 7.33 1.20 -0.58
C PRO A 220 6.42 2.27 -1.18
N ALA A 221 5.11 2.05 -1.04
CA ALA A 221 4.09 2.99 -1.51
C ALA A 221 4.16 4.38 -0.82
N TRP A 222 4.86 4.50 0.30
CA TRP A 222 5.01 5.77 1.01
C TRP A 222 6.35 5.87 1.72
N ALA A 223 6.77 7.11 1.95
CA ALA A 223 7.96 7.48 2.69
C ALA A 223 7.78 8.85 3.32
N SER A 224 8.70 9.22 4.23
CA SER A 224 8.68 10.55 4.84
C SER A 224 8.65 11.66 3.80
N TRP A 225 9.50 11.59 2.77
CA TRP A 225 9.55 12.63 1.75
C TRP A 225 8.21 12.80 1.00
N LEU A 226 7.54 11.71 0.58
CA LEU A 226 6.23 11.78 -0.07
C LEU A 226 5.10 12.30 0.84
N TYR A 227 5.19 12.10 2.16
CA TYR A 227 4.22 12.67 3.09
C TYR A 227 4.43 14.15 3.35
N GLU A 228 5.66 14.62 3.22
CA GLU A 228 6.02 16.01 3.53
C GLU A 228 6.04 16.91 2.31
N THR A 229 6.15 16.31 1.12
CA THR A 229 6.41 16.96 -0.15
C THR A 229 5.53 16.38 -1.24
N LYS A 230 5.05 17.23 -2.15
CA LYS A 230 4.34 16.81 -3.36
C LYS A 230 5.32 16.34 -4.41
N LEU A 231 4.98 15.26 -5.11
CA LEU A 231 5.73 14.81 -6.28
C LEU A 231 4.86 15.08 -7.51
N TYR A 232 5.18 16.15 -8.24
CA TYR A 232 4.43 16.51 -9.43
C TYR A 232 4.80 15.61 -10.61
N ALA A 233 3.78 15.23 -11.37
CA ALA A 233 3.94 14.51 -12.63
C ALA A 233 4.59 15.40 -13.72
N ALA A 234 4.79 14.84 -14.92
CA ALA A 234 5.45 15.54 -16.03
C ALA A 234 4.68 16.78 -16.52
N ASP A 235 3.39 16.89 -16.19
CA ASP A 235 2.55 18.04 -16.52
C ASP A 235 2.58 19.15 -15.46
N ASP A 236 3.41 18.98 -14.43
CA ASP A 236 3.61 19.91 -13.33
C ASP A 236 2.34 20.26 -12.53
N THR A 237 1.29 19.45 -12.69
CA THR A 237 -0.05 19.74 -12.17
C THR A 237 -0.50 18.66 -11.18
N HIS A 238 -0.37 17.39 -11.55
CA HIS A 238 -0.89 16.29 -10.73
C HIS A 238 0.13 15.80 -9.69
N ASP A 239 -0.34 15.55 -8.46
CA ASP A 239 0.44 15.08 -7.32
C ASP A 239 0.40 13.54 -7.21
N MET A 240 1.58 12.92 -7.30
CA MET A 240 1.76 11.49 -7.38
C MET A 240 2.21 10.90 -6.04
N GLN A 241 1.55 9.83 -5.60
CA GLN A 241 1.99 9.01 -4.47
C GLN A 241 1.71 7.53 -4.73
N GLU A 242 2.09 6.68 -3.78
CA GLU A 242 1.77 5.25 -3.80
C GLU A 242 2.28 4.53 -5.05
N PRO A 243 3.59 4.62 -5.35
CA PRO A 243 4.16 3.88 -6.47
C PRO A 243 3.92 2.38 -6.28
N THR A 244 3.67 1.69 -7.39
CA THR A 244 3.66 0.23 -7.42
C THR A 244 5.08 -0.33 -7.32
N HIS A 245 5.20 -1.64 -7.16
CA HIS A 245 6.46 -2.31 -7.45
C HIS A 245 6.91 -2.02 -8.89
N SER A 246 8.22 -1.96 -9.08
CA SER A 246 8.81 -1.77 -10.39
C SER A 246 9.17 -3.11 -11.04
N ILE A 247 8.96 -3.22 -12.35
CA ILE A 247 9.35 -4.39 -13.16
C ILE A 247 10.44 -3.98 -14.14
N TRP A 248 11.48 -4.81 -14.28
CA TRP A 248 12.54 -4.58 -15.26
C TRP A 248 12.18 -5.21 -16.62
N PHE A 249 12.36 -4.45 -17.69
CA PHE A 249 12.20 -4.87 -19.07
C PHE A 249 13.51 -4.75 -19.84
N GLY A 250 14.12 -5.88 -20.15
CA GLY A 250 15.29 -5.94 -21.02
C GLY A 250 16.35 -6.93 -20.54
N SER A 251 17.47 -6.96 -21.26
CA SER A 251 18.61 -7.84 -21.01
C SER A 251 19.77 -7.06 -20.37
N GLU A 252 20.86 -7.75 -20.04
CA GLU A 252 22.10 -7.12 -19.54
C GLU A 252 22.60 -5.99 -20.45
N SER A 253 22.38 -6.09 -21.76
CA SER A 253 22.81 -5.09 -22.76
C SER A 253 21.88 -3.87 -22.89
N GLY A 254 20.74 -3.84 -22.19
CA GLY A 254 19.84 -2.68 -22.20
C GLY A 254 18.41 -3.01 -21.81
N GLY A 255 17.74 -2.03 -21.22
CA GLY A 255 16.36 -2.14 -20.75
C GLY A 255 15.92 -0.96 -19.91
N TYR A 256 14.76 -1.07 -19.27
CA TYR A 256 14.21 -0.05 -18.40
C TYR A 256 13.39 -0.66 -17.26
N TRP A 257 13.34 0.02 -16.11
CA TRP A 257 12.33 -0.22 -15.08
C TRP A 257 11.04 0.49 -15.44
N GLU A 258 9.91 -0.10 -15.07
CA GLU A 258 8.57 0.48 -15.17
C GLU A 258 7.86 0.34 -13.83
N ARG A 259 7.19 1.40 -13.40
CA ARG A 259 6.22 1.36 -12.30
C ARG A 259 5.04 2.26 -12.61
N PHE A 260 3.96 2.05 -11.88
CA PHE A 260 2.81 2.93 -11.89
C PHE A 260 2.72 3.78 -10.63
N TRP A 261 1.98 4.87 -10.74
CA TRP A 261 1.73 5.85 -9.69
C TRP A 261 0.23 6.13 -9.58
N ARG A 262 -0.22 6.38 -8.35
CA ARG A 262 -1.54 6.87 -8.08
C ARG A 262 -1.53 8.40 -8.08
N ASP A 263 -2.49 8.95 -8.80
CA ASP A 263 -2.84 10.35 -8.68
C ASP A 263 -3.62 10.60 -7.39
N ILE A 264 -3.05 11.42 -6.50
CA ILE A 264 -3.67 11.82 -5.23
C ILE A 264 -4.11 13.29 -5.24
N SER A 265 -4.16 13.91 -6.42
CA SER A 265 -4.55 15.30 -6.57
C SER A 265 -5.94 15.59 -6.00
N GLY A 266 -6.17 16.86 -5.67
CA GLY A 266 -7.47 17.33 -5.20
C GLY A 266 -8.58 16.98 -6.19
N SER A 267 -9.82 16.82 -5.69
CA SER A 267 -10.97 16.36 -6.49
C SER A 267 -11.24 17.15 -7.77
N ASN A 268 -10.82 18.41 -7.83
CA ASN A 268 -11.04 19.30 -8.96
C ASN A 268 -10.14 18.99 -10.16
N ILE A 269 -9.00 18.31 -9.93
CA ILE A 269 -8.00 18.01 -10.95
C ILE A 269 -7.59 16.54 -10.92
N LEU A 270 -8.37 15.66 -10.29
CA LEU A 270 -8.04 14.22 -10.27
C LEU A 270 -8.23 13.64 -11.68
N SER A 271 -7.18 13.03 -12.23
CA SER A 271 -7.16 12.47 -13.59
C SER A 271 -8.03 11.21 -13.77
N ASN A 272 -8.30 10.48 -12.68
CA ASN A 272 -8.93 9.15 -12.71
C ASN A 272 -8.23 8.18 -13.68
N ALA A 273 -6.89 8.29 -13.73
CA ALA A 273 -6.03 7.45 -14.53
C ALA A 273 -4.83 6.99 -13.69
N VAL A 274 -4.27 5.85 -14.06
CA VAL A 274 -2.96 5.43 -13.56
C VAL A 274 -1.87 6.20 -14.31
N TRP A 275 -0.79 6.56 -13.63
CA TRP A 275 0.36 7.22 -14.22
C TRP A 275 1.56 6.29 -14.29
N VAL A 276 2.42 6.42 -15.30
CA VAL A 276 3.57 5.53 -15.51
C VAL A 276 4.87 6.29 -15.46
N GLU A 277 5.90 5.64 -14.94
CA GLU A 277 7.26 6.15 -14.94
C GLU A 277 8.22 5.07 -15.43
N HIS A 278 9.25 5.50 -16.16
CA HIS A 278 10.30 4.63 -16.65
C HIS A 278 11.68 5.18 -16.30
N THR A 279 12.65 4.28 -16.08
CA THR A 279 14.07 4.65 -16.03
C THR A 279 14.93 3.58 -16.68
N THR A 280 15.98 3.99 -17.40
CA THR A 280 17.01 3.07 -17.91
C THR A 280 18.11 2.81 -16.89
N SER A 281 18.17 3.58 -15.80
CA SER A 281 19.11 3.36 -14.71
C SER A 281 18.77 2.04 -13.99
N ARG A 282 19.63 1.05 -14.15
CA ARG A 282 19.53 -0.26 -13.47
C ARG A 282 19.37 -0.17 -11.97
N GLN A 283 20.01 0.81 -11.33
CA GLN A 283 19.94 1.04 -9.88
C GLN A 283 18.87 2.10 -9.52
N GLY A 284 18.10 2.60 -10.50
CA GLY A 284 17.12 3.67 -10.29
C GLY A 284 17.68 4.95 -9.65
N LYS A 285 18.90 5.37 -9.99
CA LYS A 285 19.55 6.54 -9.37
C LYS A 285 18.95 7.88 -9.77
N ASP A 286 18.18 7.90 -10.85
CA ASP A 286 17.63 9.10 -11.50
C ASP A 286 16.15 9.33 -11.17
N TRP A 287 15.50 8.42 -10.43
CA TRP A 287 14.12 8.58 -9.98
C TRP A 287 13.98 8.45 -8.47
N TYR A 288 12.79 8.78 -7.95
CA TYR A 288 12.46 8.56 -6.55
C TYR A 288 12.59 7.07 -6.16
N PRO A 289 13.11 6.71 -4.97
CA PRO A 289 13.55 7.55 -3.86
C PRO A 289 15.04 7.91 -3.86
N HIS A 290 15.80 7.63 -4.93
CA HIS A 290 17.19 8.06 -5.02
C HIS A 290 17.31 9.55 -5.32
N THR A 291 16.42 10.06 -6.16
CA THR A 291 16.28 11.48 -6.47
C THR A 291 14.96 11.99 -5.92
N GLU A 292 15.04 12.91 -4.97
CA GLU A 292 13.91 13.58 -4.35
C GLU A 292 13.74 14.97 -4.99
N GLN A 293 12.76 15.11 -5.88
CA GLN A 293 12.47 16.38 -6.56
C GLN A 293 10.97 16.57 -6.75
N GLN A 294 10.49 17.78 -6.48
CA GLN A 294 9.07 18.10 -6.61
C GLN A 294 8.61 18.13 -8.07
N HIS A 295 9.44 18.66 -8.96
CA HIS A 295 9.08 18.99 -10.35
C HIS A 295 10.04 18.32 -11.34
N GLY A 296 9.68 18.31 -12.63
CA GLY A 296 10.53 17.78 -13.71
C GLY A 296 10.57 16.25 -13.80
N ASN A 297 9.69 15.55 -13.09
CA ASN A 297 9.58 14.10 -13.13
C ASN A 297 9.01 13.62 -14.47
N GLN A 298 9.46 12.47 -14.96
CA GLN A 298 8.98 11.86 -16.21
C GLN A 298 7.85 10.86 -15.93
N ILE A 299 6.88 11.28 -15.13
CA ILE A 299 5.69 10.50 -14.79
C ILE A 299 4.55 10.93 -15.72
N LEU A 300 4.08 10.03 -16.56
CA LEU A 300 3.18 10.32 -17.67
C LEU A 300 1.81 9.66 -17.47
N GLN A 301 0.74 10.37 -17.81
CA GLN A 301 -0.62 9.85 -17.68
C GLN A 301 -0.84 8.71 -18.69
N THR A 302 -1.35 7.57 -18.21
CA THR A 302 -1.72 6.46 -19.10
C THR A 302 -3.19 6.52 -19.50
N ASN A 303 -3.60 5.63 -20.42
CA ASN A 303 -5.01 5.38 -20.69
C ASN A 303 -5.65 4.30 -19.79
N ILE A 304 -4.96 3.84 -18.73
CA ILE A 304 -5.52 2.90 -17.75
C ILE A 304 -6.48 3.68 -16.82
N PRO A 305 -7.78 3.36 -16.80
CA PRO A 305 -8.74 4.03 -15.93
C PRO A 305 -8.50 3.65 -14.47
N ASP A 306 -8.77 4.57 -13.54
CA ASP A 306 -8.68 4.31 -12.10
C ASP A 306 -9.70 5.15 -11.31
N VAL A 307 -10.08 4.68 -10.12
CA VAL A 307 -11.01 5.39 -9.22
C VAL A 307 -10.29 6.30 -8.20
N GLY A 308 -8.96 6.37 -8.24
CA GLY A 308 -8.14 7.05 -7.24
C GLY A 308 -7.88 6.18 -6.00
N SER A 309 -7.47 4.92 -6.21
CA SER A 309 -7.06 3.97 -5.15
C SER A 309 -5.69 3.37 -5.50
N LYS A 310 -4.89 2.93 -4.52
CA LYS A 310 -3.59 2.26 -4.76
C LYS A 310 -3.77 1.07 -5.72
N GLN A 311 -2.79 0.87 -6.60
CA GLN A 311 -2.68 -0.29 -7.48
C GLN A 311 -1.56 -1.23 -7.06
N HIS A 312 -1.53 -2.44 -7.61
CA HIS A 312 -0.41 -3.37 -7.46
C HIS A 312 0.01 -3.96 -8.81
N LEU A 313 1.24 -3.66 -9.22
CA LEU A 313 1.88 -4.21 -10.41
C LEU A 313 2.77 -5.40 -10.02
N GLY A 314 2.66 -6.51 -10.74
CA GLY A 314 3.50 -7.68 -10.52
C GLY A 314 3.71 -8.53 -11.77
N THR A 315 4.57 -9.54 -11.62
CA THR A 315 4.89 -10.53 -12.66
C THR A 315 4.44 -11.92 -12.26
N LEU A 316 3.91 -12.67 -13.22
CA LEU A 316 3.69 -14.10 -13.12
C LEU A 316 4.99 -14.87 -13.43
N PRO A 317 5.12 -16.14 -12.99
CA PRO A 317 6.34 -16.93 -13.21
C PRO A 317 6.76 -17.12 -14.67
N ASN A 318 5.81 -17.01 -15.61
CA ASN A 318 6.07 -17.09 -17.05
C ASN A 318 6.51 -15.75 -17.67
N GLY A 319 6.65 -14.68 -16.88
CA GLY A 319 7.03 -13.35 -17.34
C GLY A 319 5.85 -12.46 -17.77
N ASP A 320 4.62 -13.00 -17.80
CA ASP A 320 3.42 -12.19 -17.98
C ASP A 320 3.25 -11.24 -16.79
N ARG A 321 2.50 -10.16 -17.01
CA ARG A 321 2.31 -9.12 -15.99
C ARG A 321 0.86 -9.03 -15.60
N PHE A 322 0.63 -8.61 -14.36
CA PHE A 322 -0.69 -8.35 -13.86
C PHE A 322 -0.74 -7.01 -13.11
N LEU A 323 -1.91 -6.37 -13.18
CA LEU A 323 -2.23 -5.15 -12.46
C LEU A 323 -3.52 -5.38 -11.67
N VAL A 324 -3.42 -5.35 -10.34
CA VAL A 324 -4.57 -5.39 -9.45
C VAL A 324 -4.97 -3.96 -9.10
N HIS A 325 -6.17 -3.54 -9.48
CA HIS A 325 -6.69 -2.20 -9.22
C HIS A 325 -8.21 -2.10 -9.43
N ASN A 326 -8.74 -0.89 -9.27
CA ASN A 326 -10.15 -0.54 -9.43
C ASN A 326 -10.35 0.33 -10.69
N PRO A 327 -10.60 -0.25 -11.88
CA PRO A 327 -10.45 0.45 -13.16
C PRO A 327 -11.65 1.32 -13.54
N ARG A 328 -12.44 1.79 -12.57
CA ARG A 328 -13.71 2.49 -12.83
C ARG A 328 -13.60 3.94 -12.41
N ASN A 329 -13.53 4.85 -13.37
CA ASN A 329 -13.74 6.26 -13.10
C ASN A 329 -15.21 6.50 -12.72
N ASN A 330 -15.48 6.97 -11.49
CA ASN A 330 -16.82 7.29 -11.04
C ASN A 330 -16.82 8.41 -10.00
N THR A 331 -17.87 9.23 -10.01
CA THR A 331 -17.99 10.42 -9.16
C THR A 331 -18.23 10.05 -7.70
N GLU A 332 -18.87 8.92 -7.43
CA GLU A 332 -19.11 8.39 -6.08
C GLU A 332 -17.84 7.86 -5.40
N ARG A 333 -16.76 7.66 -6.18
CA ARG A 333 -15.49 7.06 -5.76
C ARG A 333 -15.65 5.68 -5.11
N TYR A 334 -16.63 4.91 -5.57
CA TYR A 334 -16.80 3.51 -5.20
C TYR A 334 -15.67 2.68 -5.79
N ARG A 335 -14.90 2.03 -4.91
CA ARG A 335 -13.72 1.25 -5.30
C ARG A 335 -14.12 -0.17 -5.74
N GLN A 336 -14.94 -0.24 -6.78
CA GLN A 336 -15.53 -1.46 -7.32
C GLN A 336 -15.65 -1.40 -8.85
N PRO A 337 -15.42 -2.52 -9.56
CA PRO A 337 -14.87 -3.80 -9.08
C PRO A 337 -13.42 -3.70 -8.59
N LEU A 338 -12.97 -4.67 -7.79
CA LEU A 338 -11.55 -5.01 -7.70
C LEU A 338 -11.25 -6.00 -8.82
N THR A 339 -10.23 -5.73 -9.62
CA THR A 339 -9.93 -6.51 -10.84
C THR A 339 -8.49 -6.96 -10.90
N ILE A 340 -8.21 -7.92 -11.77
CA ILE A 340 -6.85 -8.27 -12.21
C ILE A 340 -6.83 -8.13 -13.73
N ALA A 341 -6.06 -7.14 -14.22
CA ALA A 341 -5.76 -6.99 -15.64
C ALA A 341 -4.44 -7.69 -15.98
N THR A 342 -4.33 -8.27 -17.17
CA THR A 342 -3.15 -9.05 -17.61
C THR A 342 -2.57 -8.54 -18.92
N SER A 343 -1.25 -8.53 -18.98
CA SER A 343 -0.44 -8.25 -20.17
C SER A 343 0.42 -9.48 -20.43
N ARG A 344 0.18 -10.16 -21.56
CA ARG A 344 0.78 -11.46 -21.88
C ARG A 344 1.84 -11.35 -22.96
N GLY A 345 2.92 -12.11 -22.78
CA GLY A 345 4.02 -12.19 -23.74
C GLY A 345 4.78 -10.86 -23.90
N PRO A 346 5.30 -10.56 -25.11
CA PRO A 346 6.10 -9.36 -25.34
C PRO A 346 5.26 -8.08 -25.41
N ASP A 347 3.95 -8.19 -25.62
CA ASP A 347 3.04 -7.04 -25.70
C ASP A 347 2.86 -6.42 -24.31
N ARG A 348 3.16 -5.13 -24.22
CA ARG A 348 3.09 -4.37 -22.97
C ARG A 348 1.70 -3.80 -22.67
N SER A 349 0.72 -4.04 -23.54
CA SER A 349 -0.66 -3.66 -23.26
C SER A 349 -1.40 -4.71 -22.43
N TYR A 350 -2.27 -4.23 -21.55
CA TYR A 350 -3.25 -5.01 -20.83
C TYR A 350 -4.44 -5.28 -21.76
N LYS A 351 -4.70 -6.57 -22.03
CA LYS A 351 -5.78 -7.01 -22.92
C LYS A 351 -6.78 -7.92 -22.22
N GLY A 352 -6.30 -8.73 -21.28
CA GLY A 352 -7.15 -9.55 -20.41
C GLY A 352 -7.53 -8.79 -19.16
N ILE A 353 -8.73 -9.04 -18.66
CA ILE A 353 -9.19 -8.56 -17.37
C ILE A 353 -10.24 -9.51 -16.80
N GLY A 354 -10.23 -9.68 -15.48
CA GLY A 354 -11.36 -10.27 -14.78
C GLY A 354 -11.60 -9.62 -13.43
N VAL A 355 -12.82 -9.74 -12.96
CA VAL A 355 -13.25 -9.21 -11.68
C VAL A 355 -12.82 -10.16 -10.58
N LEU A 356 -11.98 -9.67 -9.66
CA LEU A 356 -11.55 -10.42 -8.49
C LEU A 356 -12.66 -10.44 -7.44
N ARG A 357 -13.31 -9.29 -7.19
CA ARG A 357 -14.32 -9.19 -6.13
C ARG A 357 -15.27 -8.00 -6.25
N THR A 358 -16.52 -8.21 -5.81
CA THR A 358 -17.63 -7.23 -5.87
C THR A 358 -18.59 -7.27 -4.67
N ASN A 359 -18.43 -8.22 -3.76
CA ASN A 359 -19.39 -8.49 -2.68
C ASN A 359 -19.08 -7.73 -1.38
N ALA A 360 -18.55 -6.50 -1.46
CA ALA A 360 -18.28 -5.72 -0.25
C ALA A 360 -19.58 -5.31 0.45
N SER A 361 -19.55 -5.21 1.77
CA SER A 361 -20.62 -4.61 2.56
C SER A 361 -20.87 -3.18 2.08
N LYS A 362 -22.14 -2.82 1.91
CA LYS A 362 -22.57 -1.43 1.67
C LYS A 362 -22.71 -0.62 2.95
N ILE A 363 -22.55 -1.28 4.10
CA ILE A 363 -22.56 -0.68 5.43
C ILE A 363 -21.12 -0.57 5.89
N ILE A 364 -20.75 0.64 6.29
CA ILE A 364 -19.41 1.00 6.75
C ILE A 364 -19.53 1.48 8.18
N ALA A 365 -18.64 1.03 9.06
CA ALA A 365 -18.57 1.59 10.40
C ALA A 365 -18.27 3.10 10.29
N PRO A 366 -18.95 3.94 11.08
CA PRO A 366 -18.73 5.38 11.03
C PRO A 366 -17.27 5.73 11.33
N ASP A 367 -16.85 6.89 10.85
CA ASP A 367 -15.61 7.56 11.23
C ASP A 367 -15.92 9.04 11.48
N THR A 368 -14.97 9.74 12.10
CA THR A 368 -15.09 11.18 12.38
C THR A 368 -14.53 12.05 11.26
N ARG A 369 -13.88 11.42 10.26
CA ARG A 369 -13.18 12.08 9.15
C ARG A 369 -13.91 12.00 7.80
N GLY A 370 -14.85 11.08 7.63
CA GLY A 370 -15.43 10.77 6.34
C GLY A 370 -14.39 10.30 5.32
N LEU A 371 -13.36 9.56 5.74
CA LEU A 371 -12.26 9.07 4.88
C LEU A 371 -12.31 7.58 4.61
N LYS A 372 -13.07 6.81 5.39
CA LYS A 372 -13.46 5.47 4.97
C LYS A 372 -14.20 5.54 3.63
N ARG A 373 -13.94 4.56 2.76
CA ARG A 373 -14.45 4.53 1.38
C ARG A 373 -15.03 3.17 1.13
N LEU A 374 -16.22 3.12 0.52
CA LEU A 374 -16.89 1.87 0.22
C LEU A 374 -16.08 1.02 -0.77
N MET A 375 -16.28 -0.29 -0.64
CA MET A 375 -15.76 -1.36 -1.48
C MET A 375 -14.28 -1.68 -1.23
N PHE A 376 -13.59 -2.26 -2.21
CA PHE A 376 -12.29 -2.89 -2.01
C PHE A 376 -11.14 -1.99 -2.42
N SER A 377 -10.05 -1.99 -1.67
CA SER A 377 -8.94 -1.08 -1.95
C SER A 377 -7.60 -1.50 -1.39
N TYR A 378 -6.56 -0.90 -1.96
CA TYR A 378 -5.15 -1.09 -1.61
C TYR A 378 -4.73 -2.55 -1.71
N PRO A 379 -4.85 -3.14 -2.92
CA PRO A 379 -4.37 -4.49 -3.13
C PRO A 379 -2.86 -4.57 -2.96
N THR A 380 -2.41 -5.71 -2.46
CA THR A 380 -1.04 -6.20 -2.63
C THR A 380 -1.07 -7.66 -2.99
N ALA A 381 -0.09 -8.13 -3.75
CA ALA A 381 -0.07 -9.51 -4.21
C ALA A 381 1.33 -10.12 -4.19
N ILE A 382 1.38 -11.42 -3.99
CA ILE A 382 2.59 -12.23 -4.11
C ILE A 382 2.28 -13.60 -4.71
N MET A 383 3.29 -14.26 -5.26
CA MET A 383 3.19 -15.65 -5.69
C MET A 383 3.52 -16.59 -4.52
N VAL A 384 2.63 -17.55 -4.25
CA VAL A 384 2.79 -18.58 -3.23
C VAL A 384 2.46 -19.93 -3.87
N GLU A 385 3.44 -20.83 -3.95
CA GLU A 385 3.25 -22.19 -4.49
C GLU A 385 2.55 -22.25 -5.86
N GLY A 386 2.87 -21.28 -6.74
CA GLY A 386 2.28 -21.18 -8.09
C GLY A 386 0.89 -20.55 -8.14
N LYS A 387 0.32 -20.15 -7.01
CA LYS A 387 -0.92 -19.36 -6.90
C LYS A 387 -0.62 -17.89 -6.67
N LEU A 388 -1.51 -17.03 -7.13
CA LEU A 388 -1.46 -15.60 -6.85
C LEU A 388 -2.33 -15.33 -5.61
N VAL A 389 -1.68 -14.87 -4.54
CA VAL A 389 -2.32 -14.48 -3.28
C VAL A 389 -2.43 -12.97 -3.26
N VAL A 390 -3.64 -12.44 -3.16
CA VAL A 390 -3.95 -11.01 -3.22
C VAL A 390 -4.63 -10.59 -1.93
N SER A 391 -4.02 -9.69 -1.17
CA SER A 391 -4.64 -9.07 -0.01
C SER A 391 -5.17 -7.69 -0.35
N TYR A 392 -6.24 -7.26 0.31
CA TYR A 392 -6.86 -5.95 0.12
C TYR A 392 -7.74 -5.62 1.32
N SER A 393 -8.04 -4.34 1.48
CA SER A 393 -9.02 -3.89 2.46
C SER A 393 -10.41 -3.80 1.86
N GLU A 394 -11.44 -4.08 2.67
CA GLU A 394 -12.84 -3.77 2.38
C GLU A 394 -13.26 -2.62 3.29
N ASN A 395 -13.83 -1.56 2.70
CA ASN A 395 -14.38 -0.40 3.40
C ASN A 395 -13.38 0.36 4.30
N LYS A 396 -12.08 0.08 4.18
CA LYS A 396 -11.06 0.43 5.20
C LYS A 396 -11.44 -0.04 6.61
N GLU A 397 -12.10 -1.18 6.74
CA GLU A 397 -12.58 -1.75 8.00
C GLU A 397 -12.10 -3.19 8.19
N ASN A 398 -12.16 -3.99 7.11
CA ASN A 398 -11.78 -5.40 7.11
C ASN A 398 -10.58 -5.64 6.20
N ILE A 399 -9.84 -6.70 6.50
CA ILE A 399 -8.76 -7.21 5.64
C ILE A 399 -9.15 -8.56 5.09
N TRP A 400 -9.02 -8.70 3.78
CA TRP A 400 -9.34 -9.89 3.02
C TRP A 400 -8.13 -10.39 2.24
N VAL A 401 -8.14 -11.68 1.96
CA VAL A 401 -7.24 -12.34 1.02
C VAL A 401 -8.04 -13.13 0.01
N SER A 402 -7.68 -13.04 -1.26
CA SER A 402 -8.14 -13.91 -2.33
C SER A 402 -6.98 -14.70 -2.92
N ILE A 403 -7.23 -15.97 -3.24
CA ILE A 403 -6.27 -16.83 -3.94
C ILE A 403 -6.83 -17.16 -5.32
N VAL A 404 -6.04 -16.93 -6.36
CA VAL A 404 -6.40 -17.29 -7.74
C VAL A 404 -5.31 -18.13 -8.38
N ASP A 405 -5.72 -19.07 -9.24
CA ASP A 405 -4.79 -19.73 -10.14
C ASP A 405 -4.43 -18.77 -11.30
N PRO A 406 -3.15 -18.47 -11.54
CA PRO A 406 -2.74 -17.67 -12.69
C PRO A 406 -3.28 -18.18 -14.04
N LYS A 407 -3.53 -19.50 -14.16
CA LYS A 407 -4.12 -20.10 -15.37
C LYS A 407 -5.56 -19.66 -15.64
N ASN A 408 -6.28 -19.21 -14.60
CA ASN A 408 -7.65 -18.71 -14.71
C ASN A 408 -7.71 -17.21 -15.02
N LEU A 409 -6.56 -16.52 -15.03
CA LEU A 409 -6.53 -15.15 -15.51
C LEU A 409 -6.79 -15.15 -17.02
N LEU A 410 -7.34 -14.03 -17.52
CA LEU A 410 -7.71 -13.87 -18.94
C LEU A 410 -6.57 -13.34 -19.80
#